data_AF-A0AA91GKM2-F1
#
_entry.id   AF-A0AA91GKM2-F1
#
_cell.length_a   1.000
_cell.length_b   1.000
_cell.length_c   1.000
_cell.angle_alpha   90.00
_cell.angle_beta   90.00
_cell.angle_gamma   90.00
#
_symmetry.space_group_name_H-M   'P 1'
#
loop_
_entity.id
_entity.type
_entity.pdbx_description
1 polymer ?
#
loop_
_entity_poly.entity_id
_entity_poly.type
_entity_poly.pdbx_seq_one_letter_code
_entity_poly.pdbx_strand_id
1 'polypeptide(L)'
;MPTLKYTFEEYNFTTATVAEKLAQYWRKRLDAECPQQSVASKESIIRWLLGSYLERFDLLDSKDLDIAVQVMEYRYRILHQRYLGKEREDAYRNLIIRLGSAVTHRNKIQTWVAMSREHQRTMLDVLQEVLQEILQSDNYIQQQITCISKLTTDTQLRNVLLFASLEEHCLRPTRNLPLLVYHFVKYLYYTQHNSLTQVSRNNLS
;
A
#
# COMPACT_ATOMS: atom_id res chain seq x y z
N MET A 1 2.13 -3.05 24.60
CA MET A 1 2.52 -1.95 23.69
C MET A 1 1.79 -0.71 24.15
N PRO A 2 2.48 0.43 24.38
CA PRO A 2 1.82 1.57 24.97
C PRO A 2 0.87 2.18 23.94
N THR A 3 -0.41 2.21 24.27
CA THR A 3 -1.41 3.09 23.68
C THR A 3 -0.88 4.52 23.73
N LEU A 4 -0.49 5.05 22.58
CA LEU A 4 -0.12 6.45 22.39
C LEU A 4 -1.33 7.31 22.75
N LYS A 5 -1.40 7.78 24.00
CA LYS A 5 -2.21 8.94 24.36
C LYS A 5 -1.55 10.12 23.63
N TYR A 6 -2.21 10.60 22.58
CA TYR A 6 -1.86 11.84 21.92
C TYR A 6 -2.05 13.00 22.91
N THR A 7 -1.00 13.34 23.66
CA THR A 7 -0.88 14.68 24.22
C THR A 7 -0.41 15.58 23.09
N PHE A 8 -1.38 16.19 22.38
CA PHE A 8 -1.16 17.38 21.57
C PHE A 8 -0.81 18.55 22.50
N GLU A 9 0.34 18.48 23.18
CA GLU A 9 0.82 19.58 24.01
C GLU A 9 1.40 20.69 23.12
N GLU A 10 0.65 21.79 23.10
CA GLU A 10 1.07 23.19 23.08
C GLU A 10 2.35 23.52 22.31
N TYR A 11 2.18 23.73 21.00
CA TYR A 11 2.99 24.71 20.28
C TYR A 11 2.10 25.88 19.86
N ASN A 12 2.48 27.08 20.32
CA ASN A 12 1.84 28.36 20.05
C ASN A 12 1.62 28.59 18.54
N PHE A 13 0.42 28.29 18.04
CA PHE A 13 -0.18 28.89 16.85
C PHE A 13 -1.69 28.83 17.02
N THR A 14 -2.29 29.90 17.53
CA THR A 14 -3.74 30.04 17.73
C THR A 14 -4.54 30.07 16.42
N THR A 15 -3.90 29.92 15.26
CA THR A 15 -4.52 29.96 13.92
C THR A 15 -4.12 28.81 12.98
N ALA A 16 -3.29 27.85 13.40
CA ALA A 16 -2.87 26.77 12.51
C ALA A 16 -3.96 25.70 12.33
N THR A 17 -4.24 25.34 11.08
CA THR A 17 -5.16 24.27 10.69
C THR A 17 -4.71 22.91 11.24
N VAL A 18 -5.62 21.95 11.36
CA VAL A 18 -5.27 20.58 11.78
C VAL A 18 -4.24 19.98 10.81
N ALA A 19 -4.38 20.23 9.51
CA ALA A 19 -3.44 19.76 8.50
C ALA A 19 -2.03 20.30 8.70
N GLU A 20 -1.87 21.58 9.05
CA GLU A 20 -0.55 22.19 9.32
C GLU A 20 0.10 21.57 10.56
N LYS A 21 -0.68 21.32 11.62
CA LYS A 21 -0.18 20.64 12.83
C LYS A 21 0.32 19.24 12.51
N LEU A 22 -0.44 18.48 11.70
CA LEU A 22 -0.03 17.15 11.23
C LEU A 22 1.23 17.21 10.36
N ALA A 23 1.32 18.17 9.45
CA ALA A 23 2.50 18.35 8.61
C ALA A 23 3.75 18.67 9.45
N GLN A 24 3.62 19.53 10.46
CA GLN A 24 4.72 19.85 11.38
C GLN A 24 5.14 18.64 12.21
N TYR A 25 4.18 17.85 12.71
CA TYR A 25 4.46 16.60 13.41
C TYR A 25 5.29 15.65 12.54
N TRP A 26 4.82 15.38 11.31
CA TRP A 26 5.51 14.48 10.39
C TRP A 26 6.88 15.03 9.98
N ARG A 27 7.03 16.35 9.83
CA ARG A 27 8.32 16.97 9.53
C ARG A 27 9.34 16.71 10.64
N LYS A 28 8.99 17.01 11.90
CA LYS A 28 9.84 16.72 13.06
C LYS A 28 10.25 15.25 13.11
N ARG A 29 9.29 14.35 12.87
CA ARG A 29 9.54 12.90 12.90
C ARG A 29 10.46 12.43 11.78
N LEU A 30 10.23 12.87 10.55
CA LEU A 30 11.08 12.52 9.40
C LEU A 30 12.48 13.10 9.51
N ASP A 31 12.64 14.24 10.17
CA ASP A 31 13.97 14.79 10.47
C ASP A 31 14.74 13.92 11.46
N ALA A 32 14.07 13.31 12.43
CA ALA A 32 14.67 12.40 13.40
C ALA A 32 14.92 10.98 12.84
N GLU A 33 13.94 10.39 12.15
CA GLU A 33 13.99 8.99 11.72
C GLU A 33 14.68 8.81 10.35
N CYS A 34 14.66 9.83 9.49
CA CYS A 34 15.16 9.77 8.12
C CYS A 34 16.13 10.92 7.77
N PRO A 35 17.19 11.19 8.55
CA PRO A 35 18.09 12.33 8.32
C PRO A 35 18.78 12.29 6.94
N GLN A 36 18.99 11.09 6.38
CA GLN A 36 19.58 10.84 5.07
C GLN A 36 18.69 11.28 3.89
N GLN A 37 17.40 11.49 4.11
CA GLN A 37 16.48 11.93 3.05
C GLN A 37 16.61 13.44 2.82
N SER A 38 16.55 13.85 1.55
CA SER A 38 16.55 15.27 1.20
C SER A 38 15.32 15.99 1.77
N VAL A 39 15.41 17.30 1.97
CA VAL A 39 14.28 18.13 2.41
C VAL A 39 13.09 18.00 1.46
N ALA A 40 13.34 17.96 0.14
CA ALA A 40 12.31 17.77 -0.87
C ALA A 40 11.65 16.38 -0.78
N SER A 41 12.43 15.33 -0.53
CA SER A 41 11.92 13.97 -0.36
C SER A 41 11.04 13.87 0.89
N LYS A 42 11.48 14.44 2.01
CA LYS A 42 10.69 14.49 3.26
C LYS A 42 9.37 15.23 3.05
N GLU A 43 9.38 16.38 2.39
CA GLU A 43 8.17 17.15 2.08
C GLU A 43 7.21 16.37 1.16
N SER A 44 7.74 15.63 0.19
CA SER A 44 6.95 14.75 -0.67
C SER A 44 6.27 13.63 0.12
N ILE A 45 6.99 13.01 1.07
CA ILE A 45 6.44 11.98 1.97
C ILE A 45 5.33 12.57 2.85
N ILE A 46 5.54 13.76 3.42
CA ILE A 46 4.52 14.45 4.23
C ILE A 46 3.25 14.65 3.40
N ARG A 47 3.36 15.24 2.21
CA ARG A 47 2.20 15.47 1.33
C ARG A 47 1.51 14.17 0.93
N TRP A 48 2.25 13.09 0.72
CA TRP A 48 1.68 11.76 0.43
C TRP A 48 0.92 11.17 1.63
N LEU A 49 1.41 11.37 2.86
CA LEU A 49 0.73 10.92 4.09
C LEU A 49 -0.57 11.69 4.31
N LEU A 50 -0.54 13.02 4.16
CA LEU A 50 -1.75 13.85 4.34
C LEU A 50 -2.77 13.66 3.19
N GLY A 51 -2.30 13.38 1.99
CA GLY A 51 -3.12 13.27 0.78
C GLY A 51 -3.51 14.63 0.19
N SER A 52 -4.38 14.61 -0.82
CA SER A 52 -4.67 15.80 -1.65
C SER A 52 -5.68 16.79 -1.07
N TYR A 53 -6.51 16.35 -0.11
CA TYR A 53 -7.59 17.16 0.46
C TYR A 53 -7.28 17.46 1.92
N LEU A 54 -6.59 18.58 2.18
CA LEU A 54 -6.14 18.96 3.53
C LEU A 54 -7.26 19.56 4.38
N GLU A 55 -8.15 20.33 3.77
CA GLU A 55 -9.29 21.01 4.44
C GLU A 55 -10.24 20.02 5.13
N ARG A 56 -10.27 18.76 4.69
CA ARG A 56 -11.11 17.73 5.31
C ARG A 56 -10.76 17.49 6.77
N PHE A 57 -9.51 17.72 7.18
CA PHE A 57 -9.07 17.43 8.55
C PHE A 57 -9.71 18.37 9.56
N ASP A 58 -10.03 19.61 9.17
CA ASP A 58 -10.72 20.57 10.04
C ASP A 58 -12.22 20.25 10.20
N LEU A 59 -12.76 19.36 9.35
CA LEU A 59 -14.15 18.90 9.38
C LEU A 59 -14.34 17.58 10.15
N LEU A 60 -13.25 16.88 10.49
CA LEU A 60 -13.32 15.62 11.23
C LEU A 60 -13.58 15.87 12.71
N ASP A 61 -14.40 15.02 13.32
CA ASP A 61 -14.44 14.96 14.78
C ASP A 61 -13.15 14.33 15.33
N SER A 62 -12.97 14.39 16.65
CA SER A 62 -11.78 13.84 17.31
C SER A 62 -11.52 12.35 17.03
N LYS A 63 -12.58 11.55 16.88
CA LYS A 63 -12.47 10.10 16.68
C LYS A 63 -12.04 9.78 15.25
N ASP A 64 -12.64 10.46 14.28
CA ASP A 64 -12.30 10.29 12.87
C ASP A 64 -10.90 10.86 12.57
N LEU A 65 -10.50 11.92 13.25
CA LEU A 65 -9.14 12.44 13.20
C LEU A 65 -8.14 11.40 13.75
N ASP A 66 -8.42 10.78 14.89
CA ASP A 66 -7.57 9.71 15.44
C ASP A 66 -7.43 8.53 14.47
N ILE A 67 -8.52 8.12 13.82
CA ILE A 67 -8.50 7.07 12.79
C ILE A 67 -7.64 7.52 11.60
N ALA A 68 -7.79 8.76 11.13
CA ALA A 68 -7.00 9.28 10.02
C ALA A 68 -5.50 9.28 10.35
N VAL A 69 -5.12 9.69 11.57
CA VAL A 69 -3.73 9.64 12.02
C VAL A 69 -3.22 8.20 12.10
N GLN A 70 -4.01 7.26 12.62
CA GLN A 70 -3.62 5.84 12.64
C GLN A 70 -3.38 5.27 11.24
N VAL A 71 -4.15 5.70 10.24
CA VAL A 71 -3.94 5.31 8.84
C VAL A 71 -2.62 5.90 8.32
N MET A 72 -2.29 7.16 8.63
CA MET A 72 -1.00 7.76 8.27
C MET A 72 0.16 7.01 8.92
N GLU A 73 0.05 6.68 10.20
CA GLU A 73 1.03 5.90 10.96
C GLU A 73 1.27 4.54 10.32
N TYR A 74 0.19 3.84 9.96
CA TYR A 74 0.28 2.56 9.29
C TYR A 74 1.02 2.69 7.97
N ARG A 75 0.62 3.65 7.14
CA ARG A 75 1.20 3.92 5.83
C ARG A 75 2.68 4.30 5.92
N TYR A 76 3.06 5.16 6.87
CA TYR A 76 4.45 5.51 7.11
C TYR A 76 5.27 4.30 7.56
N ARG A 77 4.73 3.47 8.46
CA ARG A 77 5.41 2.25 8.91
C ARG A 77 5.71 1.30 7.75
N ILE A 78 4.76 1.14 6.82
CA ILE A 78 4.98 0.36 5.59
C ILE A 78 6.16 0.95 4.81
N LEU A 79 6.11 2.25 4.49
CA LEU A 79 7.13 2.95 3.72
C LEU A 79 8.52 2.80 4.37
N HIS A 80 8.63 3.19 5.64
CA HIS A 80 9.88 3.24 6.38
C HIS A 80 10.54 1.86 6.53
N GLN A 81 9.76 0.84 6.89
CA GLN A 81 10.32 -0.49 7.18
C GLN A 81 10.71 -1.28 5.92
N ARG A 82 10.00 -1.09 4.80
CA ARG A 82 10.12 -1.99 3.64
C ARG A 82 10.67 -1.34 2.38
N TYR A 83 10.53 -0.04 2.21
CA TYR A 83 10.76 0.58 0.91
C TYR A 83 11.74 1.74 0.96
N LEU A 84 11.70 2.59 1.99
CA LEU A 84 12.54 3.77 2.06
C LEU A 84 14.04 3.38 2.10
N GLY A 85 14.82 3.96 1.20
CA GLY A 85 16.26 3.68 1.06
C GLY A 85 16.62 2.31 0.46
N LYS A 86 15.64 1.56 -0.07
CA LYS A 86 15.88 0.34 -0.86
C LYS A 86 15.95 0.67 -2.33
N GLU A 87 16.76 -0.06 -3.09
CA GLU A 87 16.74 -0.04 -4.55
C GLU A 87 15.40 -0.57 -5.09
N ARG A 88 15.07 -0.25 -6.34
CA ARG A 88 13.75 -0.55 -6.91
C ARG A 88 13.44 -2.05 -6.90
N GLU A 89 14.41 -2.87 -7.26
CA GLU A 89 14.29 -4.32 -7.36
C GLU A 89 14.08 -4.95 -5.98
N ASP A 90 14.81 -4.46 -4.97
CA ASP A 90 14.66 -4.89 -3.58
C ASP A 90 13.30 -4.48 -3.01
N ALA A 91 12.88 -3.25 -3.29
CA ALA A 91 11.58 -2.74 -2.89
C ALA A 91 10.44 -3.56 -3.54
N TYR A 92 10.54 -3.87 -4.83
CA TYR A 92 9.58 -4.73 -5.52
C TYR A 92 9.56 -6.14 -4.94
N ARG A 93 10.73 -6.74 -4.67
CA ARG A 93 10.82 -8.05 -4.03
C ARG A 93 10.13 -8.06 -2.66
N ASN A 94 10.30 -7.00 -1.86
CA ASN A 94 9.63 -6.86 -0.57
C ASN A 94 8.10 -6.83 -0.70
N LEU A 95 7.58 -6.13 -1.72
CA LEU A 95 6.15 -6.11 -2.03
C LEU A 95 5.64 -7.52 -2.36
N ILE A 96 6.29 -8.21 -3.30
CA ILE A 96 5.88 -9.56 -3.72
C ILE A 96 5.90 -10.55 -2.55
N ILE A 97 6.96 -10.55 -1.73
CA ILE A 97 7.05 -11.42 -0.55
C ILE A 97 5.91 -11.12 0.43
N ARG A 98 5.64 -9.84 0.69
CA ARG A 98 4.62 -9.43 1.65
C ARG A 98 3.22 -9.84 1.20
N LEU A 99 2.91 -9.62 -0.07
CA LEU A 99 1.61 -9.93 -0.64
C LEU A 99 1.40 -11.44 -0.83
N GLY A 100 2.43 -12.16 -1.29
CA GLY A 100 2.42 -13.62 -1.35
C GLY A 100 2.18 -14.24 0.02
N SER A 101 2.84 -13.73 1.06
CA SER A 101 2.58 -14.13 2.44
C SER A 101 1.11 -13.91 2.83
N ALA A 102 0.54 -12.73 2.56
CA ALA A 102 -0.86 -12.44 2.90
C ALA A 102 -1.85 -13.40 2.22
N VAL A 103 -1.59 -13.79 0.98
CA VAL A 103 -2.43 -14.74 0.23
C VAL A 103 -2.29 -16.17 0.79
N THR A 104 -1.08 -16.58 1.18
CA THR A 104 -0.84 -17.92 1.74
C THR A 104 -1.29 -18.08 3.20
N HIS A 105 -1.72 -17.02 3.89
CA HIS A 105 -2.37 -17.17 5.21
C HIS A 105 -3.67 -17.97 5.15
N ARG A 106 -4.23 -18.20 3.96
CA ARG A 106 -5.41 -19.05 3.79
C ARG A 106 -4.98 -20.52 3.64
N ASN A 107 -5.36 -21.37 4.59
CA ASN A 107 -5.02 -22.81 4.61
C ASN A 107 -5.19 -23.50 3.25
N LYS A 108 -6.30 -23.26 2.52
CA LYS A 108 -6.52 -23.86 1.19
C LYS A 108 -5.46 -23.44 0.16
N ILE A 109 -5.05 -22.17 0.16
CA ILE A 109 -4.02 -21.67 -0.75
C ILE A 109 -2.65 -22.20 -0.30
N GLN A 110 -2.37 -22.17 1.00
CA GLN A 110 -1.14 -22.73 1.56
C GLN A 110 -0.94 -24.19 1.17
N THR A 111 -1.97 -25.03 1.35
CA THR A 111 -1.94 -26.43 0.97
C THR A 111 -1.69 -26.58 -0.53
N TRP A 112 -2.42 -25.85 -1.37
CA TRP A 112 -2.24 -25.89 -2.84
C TRP A 112 -0.81 -25.51 -3.27
N VAL A 113 -0.27 -24.41 -2.72
CA VAL A 113 1.11 -23.97 -3.01
C VAL A 113 2.14 -25.00 -2.54
N ALA A 114 1.90 -25.67 -1.41
CA ALA A 114 2.81 -26.69 -0.88
C ALA A 114 2.83 -27.99 -1.68
N MET A 115 1.86 -28.23 -2.58
CA MET A 115 1.76 -29.49 -3.33
C MET A 115 2.82 -29.64 -4.43
N SER A 116 3.31 -28.55 -5.04
CA SER A 116 4.39 -28.65 -6.04
C SER A 116 5.13 -27.34 -6.28
N ARG A 117 6.33 -27.41 -6.89
CA ARG A 117 7.07 -26.22 -7.36
C ARG A 117 6.31 -25.48 -8.46
N GLU A 118 5.55 -26.19 -9.27
CA GLU A 118 4.73 -25.58 -10.32
C GLU A 118 3.66 -24.69 -9.69
N HIS A 119 2.97 -25.15 -8.63
CA HIS A 119 2.00 -24.33 -7.89
C HIS A 119 2.65 -23.11 -7.24
N GLN A 120 3.90 -23.21 -6.77
CA GLN A 120 4.65 -22.05 -6.26
C GLN A 120 4.92 -21.03 -7.37
N ARG A 121 5.33 -21.48 -8.56
CA ARG A 121 5.54 -20.62 -9.72
C ARG A 121 4.24 -19.96 -10.18
N THR A 122 3.18 -20.74 -10.36
CA THR A 122 1.85 -20.24 -10.70
C THR A 122 1.34 -19.21 -9.68
N MET A 123 1.60 -19.40 -8.38
CA MET A 123 1.20 -18.41 -7.37
C MET A 123 1.86 -17.05 -7.60
N LEU A 124 3.15 -17.03 -7.91
CA LEU A 124 3.87 -15.80 -8.20
C LEU A 124 3.37 -15.15 -9.49
N ASP A 125 3.13 -15.94 -10.54
CA ASP A 125 2.62 -15.46 -11.82
C ASP A 125 1.22 -14.82 -11.65
N VAL A 126 0.31 -15.51 -10.95
CA VAL A 126 -1.03 -14.99 -10.63
C VAL A 126 -0.94 -13.72 -9.79
N LEU A 127 -0.04 -13.67 -8.81
CA LEU A 127 0.13 -12.48 -7.98
C LEU A 127 0.61 -11.28 -8.81
N GLN A 128 1.54 -11.49 -9.75
CA GLN A 128 2.01 -10.46 -10.65
C GLN A 128 0.89 -9.96 -11.57
N GLU A 129 0.09 -10.86 -12.14
CA GLU A 129 -1.04 -10.46 -12.98
C GLU A 129 -2.11 -9.68 -12.21
N VAL A 130 -2.45 -10.11 -10.99
CA VAL A 130 -3.40 -9.36 -10.14
C VAL A 130 -2.87 -7.97 -9.81
N LEU A 131 -1.57 -7.84 -9.51
CA LEU A 131 -0.96 -6.54 -9.27
C LEU A 131 -0.98 -5.66 -10.53
N GLN A 132 -0.75 -6.24 -11.70
CA GLN A 132 -0.83 -5.52 -12.96
C GLN A 132 -2.27 -5.06 -13.25
N GLU A 133 -3.27 -5.90 -13.00
CA GLU A 133 -4.69 -5.54 -13.13
C GLU A 133 -5.03 -4.36 -12.20
N ILE A 134 -4.63 -4.43 -10.92
CA ILE A 134 -4.82 -3.33 -9.96
C ILE A 134 -4.13 -2.05 -10.44
N LEU A 135 -2.89 -2.16 -10.90
CA LEU A 135 -2.11 -1.04 -11.44
C LEU A 135 -2.69 -0.42 -12.72
N GLN A 136 -3.58 -1.11 -13.42
CA GLN A 136 -4.19 -0.63 -14.67
C GLN A 136 -5.64 -0.16 -14.50
N SER A 137 -6.39 -0.75 -13.56
CA SER A 137 -7.85 -0.61 -13.51
C SER A 137 -8.39 -0.10 -12.17
N ASP A 138 -7.62 -0.17 -11.09
CA ASP A 138 -8.09 0.28 -9.78
C ASP A 138 -8.05 1.81 -9.68
N ASN A 139 -9.23 2.42 -9.53
CA ASN A 139 -9.40 3.87 -9.47
C ASN A 139 -8.58 4.53 -8.35
N TYR A 140 -8.51 3.92 -7.17
CA TYR A 140 -7.75 4.48 -6.05
C TYR A 140 -6.26 4.47 -6.37
N ILE A 141 -5.75 3.36 -6.92
CA ILE A 141 -4.33 3.27 -7.31
C ILE A 141 -3.99 4.22 -8.46
N GLN A 142 -4.87 4.39 -9.47
CA GLN A 142 -4.67 5.40 -10.52
C GLN A 142 -4.57 6.82 -9.96
N GLN A 143 -5.41 7.15 -8.97
CA GLN A 143 -5.34 8.43 -8.28
C GLN A 143 -4.03 8.57 -7.49
N GLN A 144 -3.57 7.51 -6.81
CA GLN A 144 -2.28 7.52 -6.11
C GLN A 144 -1.11 7.73 -7.09
N ILE A 145 -1.08 7.04 -8.23
CA ILE A 145 -0.07 7.23 -9.28
C ILE A 145 -0.03 8.69 -9.74
N THR A 146 -1.20 9.25 -10.03
CA THR A 146 -1.35 10.65 -10.47
C THR A 146 -0.96 11.65 -9.38
N CYS A 147 -1.25 11.35 -8.11
CA CYS A 147 -0.88 12.21 -7.01
C CYS A 147 0.64 12.17 -6.79
N ILE A 148 1.23 10.99 -6.67
CA ILE A 148 2.66 10.80 -6.40
C ILE A 148 3.51 11.42 -7.51
N SER A 149 3.10 11.34 -8.78
CA SER A 149 3.82 11.96 -9.90
C SER A 149 3.91 13.49 -9.80
N LYS A 150 2.99 14.13 -9.09
CA LYS A 150 3.00 15.57 -8.81
C LYS A 150 3.81 15.92 -7.55
N LEU A 151 4.05 14.96 -6.66
CA LEU A 151 4.76 15.20 -5.41
C LEU A 151 6.27 15.27 -5.60
N THR A 152 6.83 14.48 -6.53
CA THR A 152 8.27 14.39 -6.71
C THR A 152 8.67 14.05 -8.15
N THR A 153 9.82 14.58 -8.59
CA THR A 153 10.50 14.19 -9.83
C THR A 153 11.49 13.04 -9.63
N ASP A 154 11.82 12.72 -8.36
CA ASP A 154 12.68 11.60 -8.02
C ASP A 154 11.95 10.28 -8.31
N THR A 155 12.48 9.53 -9.28
CA THR A 155 11.90 8.26 -9.72
C THR A 155 11.98 7.20 -8.62
N GLN A 156 13.02 7.22 -7.79
CA GLN A 156 13.18 6.25 -6.72
C GLN A 156 12.16 6.49 -5.63
N LEU A 157 12.00 7.75 -5.20
CA LEU A 157 10.97 8.12 -4.24
C LEU A 157 9.56 7.80 -4.76
N ARG A 158 9.28 8.11 -6.04
CA ARG A 158 8.00 7.76 -6.67
C ARG A 158 7.70 6.26 -6.60
N ASN A 159 8.69 5.41 -6.87
CA ASN A 159 8.52 3.95 -6.83
C ASN A 159 8.19 3.46 -5.41
N VAL A 160 8.94 3.90 -4.40
CA VAL A 160 8.73 3.43 -3.01
C VAL A 160 7.40 3.91 -2.42
N LEU A 161 6.95 5.12 -2.78
CA LEU A 161 5.63 5.62 -2.39
C LEU A 161 4.50 4.83 -3.06
N LEU A 162 4.66 4.46 -4.33
CA LEU A 162 3.69 3.62 -5.03
C LEU A 162 3.62 2.21 -4.44
N PHE A 163 4.77 1.58 -4.15
CA PHE A 163 4.79 0.25 -3.53
C PHE A 163 4.16 0.25 -2.13
N ALA A 164 4.42 1.28 -1.32
CA ALA A 164 3.77 1.42 -0.01
C ALA A 164 2.25 1.60 -0.15
N SER A 165 1.80 2.36 -1.15
CA SER A 165 0.37 2.58 -1.44
C SER A 165 -0.32 1.30 -1.93
N LEU A 166 0.35 0.53 -2.79
CA LEU A 166 -0.14 -0.77 -3.26
C LEU A 166 -0.26 -1.77 -2.11
N GLU A 167 0.74 -1.85 -1.25
CA GLU A 167 0.71 -2.77 -0.12
C GLU A 167 -0.45 -2.42 0.84
N GLU A 168 -0.58 -1.14 1.21
CA GLU A 168 -1.68 -0.66 2.05
C GLU A 168 -3.05 -1.03 1.46
N HIS A 169 -3.24 -0.76 0.17
CA HIS A 169 -4.48 -1.06 -0.54
C HIS A 169 -4.79 -2.55 -0.62
N CYS A 170 -3.81 -3.36 -1.01
CA CYS A 170 -3.94 -4.81 -1.15
C CYS A 170 -4.26 -5.50 0.19
N LEU A 171 -3.73 -4.97 1.28
CA LEU A 171 -3.92 -5.51 2.63
C LEU A 171 -5.13 -4.94 3.36
N ARG A 172 -5.82 -3.96 2.78
CA ARG A 172 -7.03 -3.38 3.38
C ARG A 172 -8.12 -4.45 3.50
N PRO A 173 -8.71 -4.63 4.70
CA PRO A 173 -9.72 -5.65 4.92
C PRO A 173 -11.02 -5.28 4.18
N THR A 174 -11.50 -6.19 3.36
CA THR A 174 -12.82 -6.18 2.71
C THR A 174 -13.56 -7.45 3.13
N ARG A 175 -14.68 -7.31 3.86
CA ARG A 175 -15.45 -8.45 4.41
C ARG A 175 -14.56 -9.46 5.16
N ASN A 176 -13.69 -8.97 6.04
CA ASN A 176 -12.74 -9.74 6.87
C ASN A 176 -11.57 -10.41 6.12
N LEU A 177 -11.36 -10.14 4.83
CA LEU A 177 -10.22 -10.65 4.06
C LEU A 177 -9.47 -9.50 3.38
N PRO A 178 -8.14 -9.60 3.17
CA PRO A 178 -7.43 -8.63 2.35
C PRO A 178 -8.04 -8.55 0.95
N LEU A 179 -8.17 -7.34 0.40
CA LEU A 179 -8.67 -7.12 -0.97
C LEU A 179 -7.93 -8.00 -1.98
N LEU A 180 -6.62 -8.13 -1.82
CA LEU A 180 -5.79 -8.99 -2.67
C LEU A 180 -6.27 -10.44 -2.75
N VAL A 181 -6.73 -11.03 -1.64
CA VAL A 181 -7.19 -12.43 -1.61
C VAL A 181 -8.42 -12.61 -2.49
N TYR A 182 -9.30 -11.61 -2.52
CA TYR A 182 -10.48 -11.63 -3.39
C TYR A 182 -10.07 -11.65 -4.87
N HIS A 183 -9.20 -10.73 -5.30
CA HIS A 183 -8.71 -10.68 -6.68
C HIS A 183 -7.95 -11.95 -7.06
N PHE A 184 -7.12 -12.48 -6.16
CA PHE A 184 -6.36 -13.70 -6.38
C PHE A 184 -7.27 -14.92 -6.62
N VAL A 185 -8.27 -15.14 -5.75
CA VAL A 185 -9.23 -16.25 -5.92
C VAL A 185 -10.07 -16.06 -7.17
N LYS A 186 -10.50 -14.83 -7.46
CA LYS A 186 -11.23 -14.50 -8.68
C LYS A 186 -10.41 -14.86 -9.93
N TYR A 187 -9.14 -14.48 -9.96
CA TYR A 187 -8.23 -14.79 -11.06
C TYR A 187 -8.08 -16.30 -11.24
N LEU A 188 -7.78 -17.04 -10.16
CA LEU A 188 -7.66 -18.52 -10.22
C LEU A 188 -8.92 -19.18 -10.80
N TYR A 189 -10.10 -18.71 -10.40
CA TYR A 189 -11.37 -19.22 -10.92
C TYR A 189 -11.49 -19.00 -12.43
N TYR A 190 -11.18 -17.79 -12.93
CA TYR A 190 -11.24 -17.51 -14.37
C TYR A 190 -10.21 -18.30 -15.17
N THR A 191 -8.98 -18.46 -14.68
CA THR A 191 -7.93 -19.19 -15.39
C THR A 191 -8.21 -20.70 -15.43
N GLN A 192 -8.78 -21.27 -14.36
CA GLN A 192 -9.21 -22.68 -14.32
C GLN A 192 -10.44 -22.96 -15.19
N HIS A 193 -11.37 -22.02 -15.31
CA HIS A 193 -12.53 -22.18 -16.20
C HIS A 193 -12.22 -21.90 -17.67
N ASN A 194 -11.28 -21.00 -17.97
CA ASN A 194 -10.85 -20.76 -19.35
C ASN A 194 -9.98 -21.90 -19.90
N SER A 195 -9.21 -22.59 -19.06
CA SER A 195 -8.49 -23.81 -19.49
C SER A 195 -9.44 -24.97 -19.82
N LEU A 196 -10.55 -25.13 -19.07
CA LEU A 196 -11.59 -26.12 -19.36
C LEU A 196 -12.37 -25.83 -20.67
N THR A 197 -12.58 -24.55 -21.00
CA THR A 197 -13.27 -24.17 -22.25
C THR A 197 -12.38 -24.21 -23.48
N GLN A 198 -11.06 -24.07 -23.35
CA GLN A 198 -10.13 -24.25 -24.47
C GLN A 198 -9.86 -25.72 -24.81
N VAL A 199 -9.78 -26.62 -23.81
CA VAL A 199 -9.63 -28.08 -24.06
C VAL A 199 -10.85 -28.66 -24.78
N SER A 200 -12.03 -28.05 -24.62
CA SER A 200 -13.25 -28.46 -25.34
C SER A 200 -13.30 -27.98 -26.79
N ARG A 201 -12.50 -26.97 -27.18
CA ARG A 201 -12.41 -26.50 -28.59
C ARG A 201 -11.42 -27.29 -29.44
N ASN A 202 -10.38 -27.88 -28.83
CA ASN A 202 -9.38 -28.66 -29.56
C ASN A 202 -9.79 -30.12 -29.82
N ASN A 203 -10.96 -30.55 -29.33
CA ASN A 203 -11.53 -31.88 -29.59
C ASN A 203 -12.66 -31.86 -30.65
N LEU A 204 -12.76 -30.78 -31.42
CA LEU A 204 -13.75 -30.61 -32.50
C LEU A 204 -13.10 -30.26 -33.86
N SER A 205 -11.82 -30.60 -34.06
CA SER A 205 -11.18 -30.58 -35.39
C SER A 205 -11.07 -31.97 -35.97
#